data_AF-A0A7Y5NLL0-F1
#
_entry.id   AF-A0A7Y5NLL0-F1
#
_cell.length_a   1.000
_cell.length_b   1.000
_cell.length_c   1.000
_cell.angle_alpha   90.00
_cell.angle_beta   90.00
_cell.angle_gamma   90.00
#
_symmetry.space_group_name_H-M   'P 1'
#
loop_
_entity.id
_entity.type
_entity.pdbx_description
1 polymer ?
#
loop_
_entity_poly.entity_id
_entity_poly.type
_entity_poly.pdbx_seq_one_letter_code
_entity_poly.pdbx_strand_id
1 'polypeptide(L)'
;MVLALVALAAPLASCSWVSASPYEHAAYRKTRVAPTFDERLAAAYDYLERYPKGAYADEVSRYVKKAEPVFYESRQRDVAGLEAYLRALPKGPHAKEIRSRLRAIEEQRARPDSLSEAAKSTEARLSEAKASRERARAELFFWIETLSEPDTYKSPIAEGPPELVVAYSLSLPAPVCKHVEPDAIEIPGLTQPHGEWRDCTKSISVPYLVPDKGSLVERKMEFTVTLRQDRTGRPTSSRIEGERLFMRLEETYATRAIDTSSTDDQVASLERGIQTVQSSFEARVSPDPACIIKTGVPEILRRECKGMRVVVIASTEPKWLDAIEFAALAPP
;
A
#
# COMPACT_ATOMS: atom_id res chain seq x y z
N MET A 1 115.45 -31.36 -2.43
CA MET A 1 115.52 -30.59 -1.17
C MET A 1 114.99 -29.20 -1.45
N VAL A 2 113.75 -28.90 -1.06
CA VAL A 2 113.15 -27.57 -0.72
C VAL A 2 111.70 -27.88 -0.34
N LEU A 3 111.37 -27.76 0.96
CA LEU A 3 110.01 -27.82 1.50
C LEU A 3 109.55 -26.36 1.69
N ALA A 4 108.43 -25.99 1.08
CA ALA A 4 107.80 -24.67 1.24
C ALA A 4 106.59 -24.79 2.18
N LEU A 5 106.67 -24.15 3.35
CA LEU A 5 105.56 -23.96 4.28
C LEU A 5 104.71 -22.75 3.83
N VAL A 6 103.43 -22.97 3.54
CA VAL A 6 102.44 -21.90 3.29
C VAL A 6 101.55 -21.77 4.54
N ALA A 7 101.64 -20.64 5.21
CA ALA A 7 100.81 -20.28 6.36
C ALA A 7 99.46 -19.71 5.89
N LEU A 8 98.36 -20.43 6.15
CA LEU A 8 96.99 -19.93 5.96
C LEU A 8 96.60 -19.07 7.17
N ALA A 9 96.51 -17.76 6.97
CA ALA A 9 95.87 -16.83 7.91
C ALA A 9 94.37 -16.74 7.58
N ALA A 10 93.53 -17.33 8.42
CA ALA A 10 92.07 -17.21 8.32
C ALA A 10 91.62 -15.85 8.88
N PRO A 11 90.88 -15.01 8.13
CA PRO A 11 90.28 -13.81 8.69
C PRO A 11 89.16 -14.23 9.65
N LEU A 12 89.31 -13.89 10.93
CA LEU A 12 88.22 -13.89 11.90
C LEU A 12 87.22 -12.83 11.44
N ALA A 13 86.29 -13.25 10.59
CA ALA A 13 85.10 -12.48 10.26
C ALA A 13 84.42 -12.12 11.58
N SER A 14 84.44 -10.83 11.88
CA SER A 14 83.86 -10.20 13.04
C SER A 14 82.46 -10.76 13.26
N CYS A 15 82.30 -11.52 14.34
CA CYS A 15 81.01 -11.72 14.95
C CYS A 15 80.54 -10.32 15.39
N SER A 16 79.85 -9.61 14.51
CA SER A 16 78.99 -8.50 14.90
C SER A 16 77.82 -9.16 15.63
N TRP A 17 77.95 -9.27 16.95
CA TRP A 17 76.85 -9.67 17.80
C TRP A 17 75.72 -8.69 17.50
N VAL A 18 74.61 -9.20 16.97
CA VAL A 18 73.45 -8.42 16.58
C VAL A 18 73.01 -7.63 17.82
N SER A 19 73.29 -6.32 17.83
CA SER A 19 73.04 -5.42 18.97
C SER A 19 71.59 -4.96 19.02
N ALA A 20 70.64 -5.83 18.65
CA ALA A 20 69.23 -5.54 18.81
C ALA A 20 68.87 -5.62 20.30
N SER A 21 68.12 -4.64 20.80
CA SER A 21 67.61 -4.73 22.17
C SER A 21 66.66 -5.94 22.30
N PRO A 22 66.49 -6.52 23.50
CA PRO A 22 65.51 -7.59 23.72
C PRO A 22 64.10 -7.24 23.23
N TYR A 23 63.69 -5.97 23.34
CA TYR A 23 62.38 -5.47 22.89
C TYR A 23 62.26 -5.41 21.37
N GLU A 24 63.32 -4.97 20.69
CA GLU A 24 63.37 -4.95 19.23
C GLU A 24 63.36 -6.37 18.68
N HIS A 25 64.19 -7.27 19.24
CA HIS A 25 64.21 -8.67 18.84
C HIS A 25 62.85 -9.36 19.09
N ALA A 26 62.17 -9.05 20.20
CA ALA A 26 60.82 -9.53 20.44
C ALA A 26 59.81 -9.03 19.40
N ALA A 27 59.89 -7.76 18.99
CA ALA A 27 59.05 -7.21 17.93
C ALA A 27 59.36 -7.85 16.57
N TYR A 28 60.65 -8.03 16.22
CA TYR A 28 61.07 -8.72 15.01
C TYR A 28 60.55 -10.17 14.99
N ARG A 29 60.66 -10.92 16.09
CA ARG A 29 60.12 -12.30 16.16
C ARG A 29 58.63 -12.35 15.85
N LYS A 30 57.82 -11.38 16.29
CA LYS A 30 56.39 -11.32 15.94
C LYS A 30 56.16 -11.26 14.43
N THR A 31 57.01 -10.56 13.68
CA THR A 31 56.96 -10.53 12.21
C THR A 31 57.28 -11.88 11.54
N ARG A 32 57.86 -12.83 12.28
CA ARG A 32 58.24 -14.16 11.77
C ARG A 32 57.25 -15.25 12.18
N VAL A 33 56.74 -15.16 13.41
CA VAL A 33 55.93 -16.23 14.04
C VAL A 33 54.43 -15.94 14.07
N ALA A 34 53.98 -14.79 13.57
CA ALA A 34 52.55 -14.51 13.47
C ALA A 34 51.83 -15.60 12.63
N PRO A 35 50.68 -16.09 13.12
CA PRO A 35 50.00 -17.27 12.59
C PRO A 35 49.35 -17.04 11.23
N THR A 36 48.86 -15.82 10.97
CA THR A 36 48.21 -15.46 9.72
C THR A 36 49.05 -14.47 8.91
N PHE A 37 48.82 -14.42 7.60
CA PHE A 37 49.49 -13.47 6.71
C PHE A 37 49.20 -12.02 7.13
N ASP A 38 47.94 -11.72 7.45
CA ASP A 38 47.44 -10.42 7.90
C ASP A 38 48.15 -9.96 9.18
N GLU A 39 48.20 -10.83 10.20
CA GLU A 39 48.88 -10.52 11.48
C GLU A 39 50.38 -10.35 11.29
N ARG A 40 50.98 -11.12 10.37
CA ARG A 40 52.40 -11.01 10.06
C ARG A 40 52.73 -9.68 9.41
N LEU A 41 51.90 -9.26 8.45
CA LEU A 41 52.05 -7.99 7.76
C LEU A 41 51.80 -6.80 8.69
N ALA A 42 50.78 -6.88 9.55
CA ALA A 42 50.52 -5.88 10.60
C ALA A 42 51.70 -5.76 11.58
N ALA A 43 52.20 -6.89 12.09
CA ALA A 43 53.37 -6.91 12.98
C ALA A 43 54.63 -6.33 12.30
N ALA A 44 54.81 -6.56 11.01
CA ALA A 44 55.92 -6.01 10.23
C ALA A 44 55.82 -4.48 10.10
N TYR A 45 54.63 -3.93 9.88
CA TYR A 45 54.42 -2.48 9.88
C TYR A 45 54.66 -1.86 11.27
N ASP A 46 54.10 -2.47 12.32
CA ASP A 46 54.31 -2.03 13.70
C ASP A 46 55.79 -2.04 14.11
N TYR A 47 56.57 -2.99 13.57
CA TYR A 47 58.01 -3.04 13.77
C TYR A 47 58.70 -1.85 13.10
N LEU A 48 58.40 -1.58 11.83
CA LEU A 48 59.01 -0.49 11.07
C LEU A 48 58.66 0.89 11.63
N GLU A 49 57.47 1.05 12.22
CA GLU A 49 57.08 2.29 12.90
C GLU A 49 57.85 2.50 14.20
N ARG A 50 58.02 1.45 15.02
CA ARG A 50 58.72 1.54 16.31
C ARG A 50 60.24 1.59 16.18
N TYR A 51 60.80 0.90 15.19
CA TYR A 51 62.24 0.74 14.99
C TYR A 51 62.64 1.07 13.54
N PRO A 52 62.46 2.33 13.09
CA PRO A 52 62.72 2.71 11.69
C PRO A 52 64.20 2.58 11.29
N LYS A 53 65.11 2.57 12.27
CA LYS A 53 66.56 2.33 12.10
C LYS A 53 67.03 1.07 12.83
N GLY A 54 66.11 0.15 13.12
CA GLY A 54 66.41 -1.08 13.84
C GLY A 54 67.35 -2.00 13.04
N ALA A 55 68.04 -2.90 13.75
CA ALA A 55 68.92 -3.93 13.21
C ALA A 55 68.24 -4.79 12.13
N TYR A 56 66.92 -5.01 12.23
CA TYR A 56 66.15 -5.78 11.24
C TYR A 56 65.31 -4.94 10.27
N ALA A 57 65.41 -3.61 10.30
CA ALA A 57 64.54 -2.72 9.50
C ALA A 57 64.63 -3.01 7.99
N ASP A 58 65.82 -3.23 7.45
CA ASP A 58 66.02 -3.52 6.02
C ASP A 58 65.39 -4.84 5.58
N GLU A 59 65.43 -5.87 6.44
CA GLU A 59 64.78 -7.15 6.16
C GLU A 59 63.26 -7.01 6.19
N VAL A 60 62.72 -6.44 7.28
CA VAL A 60 61.26 -6.28 7.46
C VAL A 60 60.68 -5.38 6.37
N SER A 61 61.39 -4.32 5.96
CA SER A 61 61.01 -3.44 4.86
C SER A 61 60.92 -4.18 3.53
N ARG A 62 61.90 -5.05 3.22
CA ARG A 62 61.86 -5.90 2.00
C ARG A 62 60.67 -6.86 2.01
N TYR A 63 60.32 -7.43 3.17
CA TYR A 63 59.13 -8.27 3.30
C TYR A 63 57.85 -7.45 3.03
N VAL A 64 57.68 -6.32 3.71
CA VAL A 64 56.51 -5.44 3.54
C VAL A 64 56.34 -5.01 2.09
N LYS A 65 57.41 -4.56 1.42
CA LYS A 65 57.37 -4.13 0.01
C LYS A 65 56.88 -5.22 -0.96
N LYS A 66 57.06 -6.50 -0.63
CA LYS A 66 56.58 -7.64 -1.43
C LYS A 66 55.20 -8.12 -1.03
N ALA A 67 54.93 -8.18 0.27
CA ALA A 67 53.71 -8.75 0.83
C ALA A 67 52.51 -7.81 0.69
N GLU A 68 52.74 -6.51 0.84
CA GLU A 68 51.66 -5.52 0.89
C GLU A 68 50.83 -5.44 -0.42
N PRO A 69 51.42 -5.42 -1.62
CA PRO A 69 50.64 -5.37 -2.85
C PRO A 69 49.71 -6.59 -3.02
N VAL A 70 50.20 -7.77 -2.67
CA VAL A 70 49.41 -9.03 -2.70
C VAL A 70 48.27 -8.95 -1.69
N PHE A 71 48.54 -8.40 -0.51
CA PHE A 71 47.52 -8.20 0.52
C PHE A 71 46.43 -7.25 0.03
N TYR A 72 46.81 -6.08 -0.48
CA TYR A 72 45.88 -5.10 -1.02
C TYR A 72 45.00 -5.69 -2.14
N GLU A 73 45.61 -6.37 -3.11
CA GLU A 73 44.91 -6.97 -4.24
C GLU A 73 43.85 -7.99 -3.79
N SER A 74 44.16 -8.79 -2.76
CA SER A 74 43.22 -9.76 -2.20
C SER A 74 42.04 -9.13 -1.43
N ARG A 75 42.22 -7.91 -0.91
CA ARG A 75 41.27 -7.24 0.00
C ARG A 75 40.44 -6.15 -0.67
N GLN A 76 40.86 -5.61 -1.81
CA GLN A 76 40.19 -4.47 -2.46
C GLN A 76 38.84 -4.78 -3.16
N ARG A 77 38.35 -6.02 -3.11
CA ARG A 77 37.18 -6.48 -3.88
C ARG A 77 35.84 -6.09 -3.25
N ASP A 78 35.75 -6.00 -1.94
CA ASP A 78 34.52 -5.69 -1.22
C ASP A 78 34.77 -4.85 0.04
N VAL A 79 33.70 -4.37 0.67
CA VAL A 79 33.76 -3.51 1.86
C VAL A 79 34.47 -4.21 3.03
N ALA A 80 34.18 -5.49 3.26
CA ALA A 80 34.74 -6.25 4.37
C ALA A 80 36.26 -6.42 4.20
N GLY A 81 36.74 -6.63 2.97
CA GLY A 81 38.16 -6.69 2.64
C GLY A 81 38.85 -5.34 2.83
N LEU A 82 38.24 -4.24 2.36
CA LEU A 82 38.75 -2.89 2.57
C LEU A 82 38.89 -2.54 4.06
N GLU A 83 37.90 -2.89 4.88
CA GLU A 83 37.95 -2.74 6.34
C GLU A 83 39.01 -3.63 6.98
N ALA A 84 39.16 -4.88 6.52
CA ALA A 84 40.19 -5.78 6.99
C ALA A 84 41.61 -5.24 6.69
N TYR A 85 41.81 -4.65 5.51
CA TYR A 85 43.06 -3.97 5.18
C TYR A 85 43.33 -2.81 6.14
N LEU A 86 42.36 -1.93 6.37
CA LEU A 86 42.54 -0.78 7.28
C LEU A 86 42.80 -1.20 8.73
N ARG A 87 42.25 -2.34 9.17
CA ARG A 87 42.50 -2.91 10.49
C ARG A 87 43.93 -3.43 10.63
N ALA A 88 44.42 -4.14 9.61
CA ALA A 88 45.78 -4.66 9.59
C ALA A 88 46.83 -3.56 9.38
N LEU A 89 46.52 -2.57 8.52
CA LEU A 89 47.43 -1.55 8.03
C LEU A 89 46.80 -0.14 8.06
N PRO A 90 46.53 0.43 9.25
CA PRO A 90 45.85 1.72 9.37
C PRO A 90 46.63 2.90 8.77
N LYS A 91 47.94 2.75 8.60
CA LYS A 91 48.86 3.74 7.98
C LYS A 91 49.54 3.19 6.72
N GLY A 92 48.99 2.12 6.13
CA GLY A 92 49.53 1.51 4.91
C GLY A 92 49.44 2.42 3.68
N PRO A 93 50.17 2.12 2.59
CA PRO A 93 50.24 2.96 1.39
C PRO A 93 48.88 3.20 0.73
N HIS A 94 47.95 2.24 0.83
CA HIS A 94 46.58 2.38 0.29
C HIS A 94 45.55 2.86 1.32
N ALA A 95 45.93 3.13 2.57
CA ALA A 95 44.96 3.45 3.63
C ALA A 95 44.12 4.71 3.33
N LYS A 96 44.73 5.74 2.73
CA LYS A 96 44.02 6.96 2.33
C LYS A 96 43.01 6.70 1.20
N GLU A 97 43.42 5.94 0.18
CA GLU A 97 42.57 5.53 -0.94
C GLU A 97 41.37 4.71 -0.47
N ILE A 98 41.62 3.70 0.37
CA ILE A 98 40.57 2.82 0.91
C ILE A 98 39.56 3.61 1.74
N ARG A 99 40.01 4.51 2.63
CA ARG A 99 39.08 5.37 3.40
C ARG A 99 38.21 6.23 2.48
N SER A 100 38.80 6.77 1.41
CA SER A 100 38.04 7.54 0.41
C SER A 100 37.01 6.67 -0.30
N ARG A 101 37.37 5.43 -0.67
CA ARG A 101 36.48 4.49 -1.34
C ARG A 101 35.34 4.03 -0.44
N LEU A 102 35.62 3.71 0.82
CA LEU A 102 34.59 3.35 1.81
C LEU A 102 33.62 4.51 2.02
N ARG A 103 34.11 5.74 2.18
CA ARG A 103 33.25 6.93 2.29
C ARG A 103 32.36 7.09 1.05
N ALA A 104 32.90 6.91 -0.15
CA ALA A 104 32.11 6.99 -1.39
C ALA A 104 31.01 5.91 -1.45
N ILE A 105 31.29 4.69 -0.98
CA ILE A 105 30.30 3.61 -0.88
C ILE A 105 29.22 3.95 0.16
N GLU A 106 29.61 4.49 1.32
CA GLU A 106 28.69 4.95 2.36
C GLU A 106 27.79 6.08 1.85
N GLU A 107 28.36 7.08 1.18
CA GLU A 107 27.60 8.17 0.55
C GLU A 107 26.64 7.64 -0.52
N GLN A 108 27.06 6.65 -1.32
CA GLN A 108 26.18 6.01 -2.31
C GLN A 108 25.04 5.23 -1.65
N ARG A 109 25.28 4.57 -0.52
CA ARG A 109 24.25 3.87 0.27
C ARG A 109 23.33 4.83 1.02
N ALA A 110 23.85 5.98 1.44
CA ALA A 110 23.11 7.01 2.15
C ALA A 110 22.27 7.88 1.20
N ARG A 111 22.55 7.87 -0.11
CA ARG A 111 21.66 8.48 -1.10
C ARG A 111 20.34 7.73 -1.04
N PRO A 112 19.22 8.41 -0.71
CA PRO A 112 17.92 7.79 -0.79
C PRO A 112 17.76 7.23 -2.19
N ASP A 113 17.43 5.94 -2.27
CA ASP A 113 17.14 5.31 -3.53
C ASP A 113 15.86 5.96 -4.07
N SER A 114 16.04 6.97 -4.93
CA SER A 114 14.94 7.71 -5.53
C SER A 114 13.91 6.80 -6.20
N LEU A 115 14.34 5.60 -6.67
CA LEU A 115 13.44 4.59 -7.19
C LEU A 115 12.61 3.93 -6.07
N SER A 116 13.23 3.62 -4.93
CA SER A 116 12.53 3.11 -3.75
C SER A 116 11.52 4.12 -3.19
N GLU A 117 11.88 5.40 -3.12
CA GLU A 117 10.96 6.45 -2.67
C GLU A 117 9.80 6.66 -3.65
N ALA A 118 10.08 6.68 -4.96
CA ALA A 118 9.06 6.74 -5.99
C ALA A 118 8.11 5.52 -5.97
N ALA A 119 8.67 4.32 -5.75
CA ALA A 119 7.89 3.09 -5.61
C ALA A 119 6.96 3.16 -4.38
N LYS A 120 7.48 3.56 -3.21
CA LYS A 120 6.68 3.73 -1.98
C LYS A 120 5.55 4.76 -2.16
N SER A 121 5.84 5.89 -2.79
CA SER A 121 4.83 6.92 -3.08
C SER A 121 3.75 6.39 -4.03
N THR A 122 4.15 5.65 -5.05
CA THR A 122 3.21 5.02 -6.00
C THR A 122 2.33 3.99 -5.29
N GLU A 123 2.90 3.14 -4.45
CA GLU A 123 2.17 2.15 -3.66
C GLU A 123 1.17 2.81 -2.70
N ALA A 124 1.60 3.87 -1.99
CA ALA A 124 0.72 4.64 -1.11
C ALA A 124 -0.49 5.22 -1.87
N ARG A 125 -0.26 5.82 -3.05
CA ARG A 125 -1.35 6.36 -3.89
C ARG A 125 -2.30 5.28 -4.39
N LEU A 126 -1.79 4.11 -4.80
CA LEU A 126 -2.62 3.00 -5.25
C LEU A 126 -3.45 2.41 -4.09
N SER A 127 -2.86 2.33 -2.89
CA SER A 127 -3.54 1.88 -1.68
C SER A 127 -4.66 2.84 -1.27
N GLU A 128 -4.39 4.15 -1.26
CA GLU A 128 -5.40 5.18 -1.00
C GLU A 128 -6.54 5.11 -2.03
N ALA A 129 -6.20 4.95 -3.31
CA ALA A 129 -7.21 4.83 -4.36
C ALA A 129 -8.10 3.60 -4.15
N LYS A 130 -7.52 2.45 -3.78
CA LYS A 130 -8.28 1.24 -3.44
C LYS A 130 -9.21 1.47 -2.25
N ALA A 131 -8.71 2.03 -1.16
CA ALA A 131 -9.49 2.30 0.04
C ALA A 131 -10.65 3.28 -0.24
N SER A 132 -10.42 4.30 -1.08
CA SER A 132 -11.47 5.25 -1.46
C SER A 132 -12.61 4.59 -2.24
N ARG A 133 -12.31 3.66 -3.16
CA ARG A 133 -13.31 2.87 -3.91
C ARG A 133 -14.08 1.93 -3.00
N GLU A 134 -13.41 1.29 -2.05
CA GLU A 134 -14.06 0.44 -1.04
C GLU A 134 -15.04 1.23 -0.17
N ARG A 135 -14.65 2.44 0.28
CA ARG A 135 -15.56 3.32 1.03
C ARG A 135 -16.79 3.74 0.22
N ALA A 136 -16.62 4.10 -1.05
CA ALA A 136 -17.74 4.45 -1.93
C ALA A 136 -18.75 3.29 -2.07
N ARG A 137 -18.27 2.06 -2.26
CA ARG A 137 -19.14 0.87 -2.28
C ARG A 137 -19.84 0.63 -0.96
N ALA A 138 -19.08 0.68 0.13
CA ALA A 138 -19.60 0.41 1.46
C ALA A 138 -20.74 1.37 1.82
N GLU A 139 -20.62 2.64 1.45
CA GLU A 139 -21.68 3.62 1.67
C GLU A 139 -22.97 3.26 0.92
N LEU A 140 -22.89 2.96 -0.38
CA LEU A 140 -24.09 2.57 -1.14
C LEU A 140 -24.70 1.26 -0.61
N PHE A 141 -23.87 0.28 -0.27
CA PHE A 141 -24.32 -1.01 0.25
C PHE A 141 -25.00 -0.87 1.60
N PHE A 142 -24.48 -0.02 2.48
CA PHE A 142 -25.11 0.30 3.75
C PHE A 142 -26.57 0.75 3.55
N TRP A 143 -26.82 1.66 2.59
CA TRP A 143 -28.18 2.12 2.31
C TRP A 143 -29.07 1.04 1.69
N ILE A 144 -28.56 0.26 0.75
CA ILE A 144 -29.31 -0.84 0.12
C ILE A 144 -29.70 -1.90 1.18
N GLU A 145 -28.78 -2.28 2.07
CA GLU A 145 -29.06 -3.25 3.14
C GLU A 145 -30.03 -2.70 4.18
N THR A 146 -29.81 -1.47 4.66
CA THR A 146 -30.68 -0.85 5.68
C THR A 146 -32.11 -0.69 5.17
N LEU A 147 -32.29 -0.32 3.90
CA LEU A 147 -33.60 -0.08 3.29
C LEU A 147 -34.26 -1.36 2.76
N SER A 148 -33.54 -2.46 2.63
CA SER A 148 -34.14 -3.76 2.29
C SER A 148 -34.68 -4.52 3.52
N GLU A 149 -34.29 -4.10 4.73
CA GLU A 149 -34.75 -4.71 5.98
C GLU A 149 -36.24 -4.39 6.25
N PRO A 150 -37.14 -5.38 6.39
CA PRO A 150 -38.56 -5.14 6.64
C PRO A 150 -38.83 -4.32 7.91
N ASP A 151 -37.99 -4.47 8.94
CA ASP A 151 -38.14 -3.78 10.23
C ASP A 151 -38.00 -2.25 10.11
N THR A 152 -37.30 -1.76 9.09
CA THR A 152 -37.19 -0.33 8.76
C THR A 152 -38.56 0.34 8.56
N TYR A 153 -39.56 -0.42 8.16
CA TYR A 153 -40.90 0.09 7.81
C TYR A 153 -41.95 -0.15 8.90
N LYS A 154 -41.58 -0.76 10.04
CA LYS A 154 -42.54 -1.11 11.10
C LYS A 154 -42.84 0.06 12.06
N SER A 155 -41.88 0.96 12.26
CA SER A 155 -41.93 2.02 13.28
C SER A 155 -41.59 3.40 12.70
N PRO A 156 -41.97 4.51 13.37
CA PRO A 156 -41.44 5.84 13.07
C PRO A 156 -39.91 5.85 13.05
N ILE A 157 -39.28 6.65 12.18
CA ILE A 157 -37.80 6.67 12.07
C ILE A 157 -37.11 6.92 13.42
N ALA A 158 -37.70 7.77 14.28
CA ALA A 158 -37.12 8.05 15.61
C ALA A 158 -37.02 6.82 16.53
N GLU A 159 -37.82 5.78 16.26
CA GLU A 159 -37.90 4.52 16.99
C GLU A 159 -37.43 3.31 16.15
N GLY A 160 -36.92 3.58 14.93
CA GLY A 160 -36.49 2.55 13.99
C GLY A 160 -35.14 1.92 14.37
N PRO A 161 -34.59 1.07 13.48
CA PRO A 161 -33.26 0.48 13.66
C PRO A 161 -32.19 1.56 13.92
N PRO A 162 -31.32 1.40 14.94
CA PRO A 162 -30.32 2.40 15.32
C PRO A 162 -29.45 2.86 14.15
N GLU A 163 -29.10 1.94 13.25
CA GLU A 163 -28.30 2.19 12.06
C GLU A 163 -28.98 3.23 11.15
N LEU A 164 -30.28 3.08 10.91
CA LEU A 164 -31.06 4.02 10.12
C LEU A 164 -31.20 5.36 10.84
N VAL A 165 -31.48 5.36 12.15
CA VAL A 165 -31.63 6.60 12.93
C VAL A 165 -30.35 7.43 12.87
N VAL A 166 -29.22 6.81 13.15
CA VAL A 166 -27.91 7.46 13.13
C VAL A 166 -27.58 7.95 11.73
N ALA A 167 -27.59 7.07 10.73
CA ALA A 167 -27.16 7.42 9.38
C ALA A 167 -28.09 8.44 8.73
N TYR A 168 -29.40 8.34 8.93
CA TYR A 168 -30.37 9.19 8.25
C TYR A 168 -30.65 10.49 9.01
N SER A 169 -30.89 10.42 10.33
CA SER A 169 -31.37 11.57 11.10
C SER A 169 -30.27 12.34 11.82
N LEU A 170 -29.20 11.67 12.25
CA LEU A 170 -28.16 12.28 13.10
C LEU A 170 -26.89 12.66 12.33
N SER A 171 -26.50 11.86 11.33
CA SER A 171 -25.32 12.16 10.50
C SER A 171 -25.59 13.33 9.55
N LEU A 172 -24.55 14.11 9.25
CA LEU A 172 -24.63 15.18 8.25
C LEU A 172 -24.47 14.62 6.82
N PRO A 173 -25.09 15.26 5.80
CA PRO A 173 -26.04 16.36 5.91
C PRO A 173 -27.39 15.92 6.50
N ALA A 174 -28.09 16.84 7.17
CA ALA A 174 -29.42 16.56 7.69
C ALA A 174 -30.43 16.37 6.53
N PRO A 175 -31.44 15.50 6.67
CA PRO A 175 -32.44 15.29 5.64
C PRO A 175 -33.34 16.53 5.52
N VAL A 176 -33.73 16.86 4.29
CA VAL A 176 -34.70 17.92 4.00
C VAL A 176 -36.06 17.28 3.77
N CYS A 177 -37.03 17.61 4.63
CA CYS A 177 -38.38 17.05 4.54
C CYS A 177 -39.36 18.06 3.94
N LYS A 178 -40.19 17.59 2.99
CA LYS A 178 -41.26 18.37 2.36
C LYS A 178 -42.57 17.60 2.45
N HIS A 179 -43.65 18.30 2.77
CA HIS A 179 -44.99 17.73 2.62
C HIS A 179 -45.26 17.51 1.14
N VAL A 180 -45.74 16.33 0.81
CA VAL A 180 -46.16 15.96 -0.54
C VAL A 180 -47.66 15.85 -0.49
N GLU A 181 -48.33 16.74 -1.24
CA GLU A 181 -49.75 16.55 -1.49
C GLU A 181 -49.91 15.18 -2.15
N PRO A 182 -50.87 14.35 -1.71
CA PRO A 182 -51.10 13.08 -2.37
C PRO A 182 -51.48 13.37 -3.82
N ASP A 183 -50.51 13.25 -4.72
CA ASP A 183 -50.75 13.33 -6.15
C ASP A 183 -51.86 12.30 -6.42
N ALA A 184 -52.93 12.75 -7.07
CA ALA A 184 -54.09 11.94 -7.44
C ALA A 184 -53.75 10.89 -8.53
N ILE A 185 -52.57 10.28 -8.46
CA ILE A 185 -52.18 9.13 -9.25
C ILE A 185 -52.92 7.93 -8.63
N GLU A 186 -54.13 7.69 -9.11
CA GLU A 186 -54.87 6.47 -8.87
C GLU A 186 -54.02 5.28 -9.35
N ILE A 187 -53.29 4.62 -8.45
CA ILE A 187 -52.74 3.29 -8.72
C ILE A 187 -53.88 2.31 -8.49
N PRO A 188 -54.42 1.64 -9.54
CA PRO A 188 -55.54 0.73 -9.38
C PRO A 188 -55.18 -0.40 -8.41
N GLY A 189 -55.97 -0.55 -7.34
CA GLY A 189 -55.81 -1.63 -6.35
C GLY A 189 -55.01 -1.28 -5.09
N LEU A 190 -54.44 -0.07 -4.97
CA LEU A 190 -53.89 0.44 -3.72
C LEU A 190 -54.88 1.42 -3.09
N THR A 191 -55.51 1.02 -1.98
CA THR A 191 -56.25 1.97 -1.13
C THR A 191 -55.24 2.98 -0.61
N GLN A 192 -55.20 4.17 -1.21
CA GLN A 192 -54.34 5.23 -0.70
C GLN A 192 -54.86 5.64 0.68
N PRO A 193 -54.05 5.54 1.75
CA PRO A 193 -54.41 6.15 3.01
C PRO A 193 -54.59 7.66 2.77
N HIS A 194 -55.79 8.18 3.03
CA HIS A 194 -56.02 9.62 3.11
C HIS A 194 -55.15 10.17 4.25
N GLY A 195 -54.04 10.81 3.92
CA GLY A 195 -53.09 11.31 4.91
C GLY A 195 -52.05 12.23 4.28
N GLU A 196 -51.56 13.17 5.08
CA GLU A 196 -50.41 14.01 4.71
C GLU A 196 -49.17 13.12 4.64
N TRP A 197 -48.55 13.07 3.45
CA TRP A 197 -47.29 12.40 3.23
C TRP A 197 -46.15 13.38 3.37
N ARG A 198 -44.99 12.87 3.77
CA ARG A 198 -43.77 13.66 3.81
C ARG A 198 -42.63 12.91 3.14
N ASP A 199 -42.02 13.54 2.15
CA ASP A 199 -40.79 13.05 1.54
C ASP A 199 -39.62 13.74 2.24
N CYS A 200 -38.84 12.95 2.96
CA CYS A 200 -37.56 13.37 3.52
C CYS A 200 -36.46 12.93 2.58
N THR A 201 -35.50 13.81 2.29
CA THR A 201 -34.48 13.59 1.26
C THR A 201 -33.10 13.88 1.84
N LYS A 202 -32.16 12.95 1.67
CA LYS A 202 -30.77 13.08 2.13
C LYS A 202 -29.79 12.86 0.99
N SER A 203 -28.95 13.84 0.70
CA SER A 203 -27.90 13.72 -0.33
C SER A 203 -26.61 13.16 0.25
N ILE A 204 -26.04 12.17 -0.43
CA ILE A 204 -24.79 11.50 -0.09
C ILE A 204 -23.81 11.71 -1.24
N SER A 205 -22.57 12.09 -0.92
CA SER A 205 -21.50 12.29 -1.91
C SER A 205 -20.21 11.68 -1.36
N VAL A 206 -19.72 10.62 -2.00
CA VAL A 206 -18.49 9.93 -1.59
C VAL A 206 -17.43 10.05 -2.69
N PRO A 207 -16.30 10.76 -2.44
CA PRO A 207 -15.22 10.85 -3.41
C PRO A 207 -14.41 9.55 -3.46
N TYR A 208 -13.95 9.18 -4.66
CA TYR A 208 -13.06 8.04 -4.87
C TYR A 208 -12.11 8.27 -6.05
N LEU A 209 -10.97 7.58 -6.04
CA LEU A 209 -9.96 7.68 -7.10
C LEU A 209 -10.06 6.49 -8.05
N VAL A 210 -9.98 6.77 -9.35
CA VAL A 210 -10.02 5.76 -10.41
C VAL A 210 -8.84 5.98 -11.38
N PRO A 211 -8.16 4.92 -11.82
CA PRO A 211 -7.21 5.01 -12.92
C PRO A 211 -7.89 5.43 -14.23
N ASP A 212 -7.37 6.47 -14.88
CA ASP A 212 -7.76 6.92 -16.20
C ASP A 212 -6.53 7.43 -16.96
N LYS A 213 -6.27 6.83 -18.13
CA LYS A 213 -5.16 7.19 -19.05
C LYS A 213 -3.80 7.40 -18.37
N GLY A 214 -3.46 6.52 -17.41
CA GLY A 214 -2.17 6.57 -16.69
C GLY A 214 -2.11 7.53 -15.51
N SER A 215 -3.23 8.15 -15.14
CA SER A 215 -3.35 9.02 -13.97
C SER A 215 -4.47 8.54 -13.04
N LEU A 216 -4.46 8.98 -11.79
CA LEU A 216 -5.61 8.80 -10.89
C LEU A 216 -6.49 10.05 -11.01
N VAL A 217 -7.75 9.83 -11.36
CA VAL A 217 -8.77 10.89 -11.47
C VAL A 217 -9.74 10.75 -10.31
N GLU A 218 -10.07 11.88 -9.68
CA GLU A 218 -11.11 11.94 -8.66
C GLU A 218 -12.50 11.85 -9.31
N ARG A 219 -13.33 10.96 -8.77
CA ARG A 219 -14.74 10.77 -9.11
C ARG A 219 -15.56 10.91 -7.84
N LYS A 220 -16.87 11.10 -8.01
CA LYS A 220 -17.83 11.14 -6.90
C LYS A 220 -18.97 10.19 -7.18
N MET A 221 -19.34 9.42 -6.15
CA MET A 221 -20.58 8.65 -6.13
C MET A 221 -21.60 9.53 -5.41
N GLU A 222 -22.47 10.16 -6.19
CA GLU A 222 -23.50 11.07 -5.68
C GLU A 222 -24.86 10.41 -5.85
N PHE A 223 -25.58 10.28 -4.75
CA PHE A 223 -26.94 9.77 -4.75
C PHE A 223 -27.73 10.38 -3.61
N THR A 224 -29.03 10.24 -3.71
CA THR A 224 -30.01 10.79 -2.79
C THR A 224 -30.86 9.66 -2.24
N VAL A 225 -31.02 9.65 -0.93
CA VAL A 225 -31.90 8.73 -0.21
C VAL A 225 -33.17 9.47 0.20
N THR A 226 -34.27 9.12 -0.43
CA THR A 226 -35.59 9.67 -0.12
C THR A 226 -36.39 8.65 0.68
N LEU A 227 -36.92 9.06 1.83
CA LEU A 227 -37.84 8.28 2.65
C LEU A 227 -39.20 8.95 2.61
N ARG A 228 -40.20 8.23 2.09
CA ARG A 228 -41.60 8.66 2.16
C ARG A 228 -42.19 8.16 3.46
N GLN A 229 -42.74 9.08 4.23
CA GLN A 229 -43.28 8.82 5.56
C GLN A 229 -44.78 9.10 5.60
N ASP A 230 -45.50 8.29 6.36
CA ASP A 230 -46.86 8.60 6.77
C ASP A 230 -46.87 9.71 7.85
N ARG A 231 -48.08 10.15 8.25
CA ARG A 231 -48.27 11.18 9.29
C ARG A 231 -47.62 10.88 10.65
N THR A 232 -47.28 9.62 10.93
CA THR A 232 -46.61 9.21 12.17
C THR A 232 -45.09 9.24 12.07
N GLY A 233 -44.55 9.55 10.88
CA GLY A 233 -43.11 9.52 10.61
C GLY A 233 -42.58 8.11 10.31
N ARG A 234 -43.47 7.12 10.11
CA ARG A 234 -43.11 5.76 9.72
C ARG A 234 -42.83 5.70 8.21
N PRO A 235 -41.68 5.16 7.78
CA PRO A 235 -41.40 4.96 6.38
C PRO A 235 -42.41 4.00 5.74
N THR A 236 -42.92 4.35 4.56
CA THR A 236 -43.75 3.46 3.74
C THR A 236 -43.04 3.02 2.47
N SER A 237 -42.14 3.88 1.97
CA SER A 237 -41.24 3.55 0.87
C SER A 237 -39.94 4.34 1.00
N SER A 238 -38.91 3.85 0.35
CA SER A 238 -37.64 4.53 0.21
C SER A 238 -37.15 4.46 -1.23
N ARG A 239 -36.31 5.41 -1.61
CA ARG A 239 -35.72 5.51 -2.94
C ARG A 239 -34.27 5.94 -2.80
N ILE A 240 -33.36 5.19 -3.41
CA ILE A 240 -31.98 5.60 -3.65
C ILE A 240 -31.90 6.00 -5.12
N GLU A 241 -31.52 7.23 -5.43
CA GLU A 241 -31.41 7.70 -6.81
C GLU A 241 -30.14 8.51 -7.04
N GLY A 242 -29.52 8.37 -8.21
CA GLY A 242 -28.30 9.11 -8.55
C GLY A 242 -28.05 9.16 -10.04
N GLU A 243 -27.33 10.18 -10.49
CA GLU A 243 -26.91 10.27 -11.89
C GLU A 243 -25.89 9.17 -12.16
N ARG A 244 -26.26 8.22 -13.04
CA ARG A 244 -25.39 7.10 -13.44
C ARG A 244 -24.87 6.31 -12.24
N LEU A 245 -25.70 6.13 -11.21
CA LEU A 245 -25.36 5.44 -9.96
C LEU A 245 -24.71 4.08 -10.23
N PHE A 246 -25.25 3.31 -11.17
CA PHE A 246 -24.74 1.98 -11.47
C PHE A 246 -23.40 2.00 -12.21
N MET A 247 -23.15 3.01 -13.07
CA MET A 247 -21.83 3.20 -13.67
C MET A 247 -20.78 3.59 -12.63
N ARG A 248 -21.14 4.49 -11.70
CA ARG A 248 -20.24 4.88 -10.60
C ARG A 248 -19.92 3.68 -9.72
N LEU A 249 -20.89 2.82 -9.46
CA LEU A 249 -20.67 1.56 -8.75
C LEU A 249 -19.68 0.66 -9.52
N GLU A 250 -19.88 0.46 -10.82
CA GLU A 250 -19.01 -0.39 -11.64
C GLU A 250 -17.58 0.18 -11.77
N GLU A 251 -17.39 1.50 -11.88
CA GLU A 251 -16.07 2.14 -11.83
C GLU A 251 -15.26 1.71 -10.58
N THR A 252 -15.93 1.56 -9.44
CA THR A 252 -15.25 1.12 -8.21
C THR A 252 -14.71 -0.31 -8.33
N TYR A 253 -15.43 -1.20 -9.02
CA TYR A 253 -15.09 -2.61 -9.19
C TYR A 253 -14.10 -2.84 -10.33
N ALA A 254 -14.38 -2.26 -11.49
CA ALA A 254 -13.56 -2.40 -12.70
C ALA A 254 -12.18 -1.76 -12.56
N THR A 255 -11.98 -0.89 -11.56
CA THR A 255 -10.71 -0.17 -11.34
C THR A 255 -10.23 0.63 -12.55
N ARG A 256 -11.19 1.14 -13.34
CA ARG A 256 -10.96 2.01 -14.50
C ARG A 256 -12.14 2.97 -14.66
N ALA A 257 -11.92 4.09 -15.35
CA ALA A 257 -13.02 4.94 -15.77
C ALA A 257 -13.94 4.17 -16.74
N ILE A 258 -15.24 4.36 -16.58
CA ILE A 258 -16.26 3.77 -17.45
C ILE A 258 -16.58 4.75 -18.57
N ASP A 259 -16.57 4.27 -19.81
CA ASP A 259 -16.93 5.07 -20.98
C ASP A 259 -18.44 5.07 -21.15
N THR A 260 -19.05 6.24 -20.94
CA THR A 260 -20.51 6.37 -20.95
C THR A 260 -21.12 6.24 -22.35
N SER A 261 -20.29 6.25 -23.39
CA SER A 261 -20.70 5.98 -24.78
C SER A 261 -20.59 4.51 -25.17
N SER A 262 -19.95 3.68 -24.34
CA SER A 262 -19.78 2.25 -24.60
C SER A 262 -21.00 1.47 -24.09
N THR A 263 -21.63 0.72 -25.00
CA THR A 263 -22.76 -0.18 -24.66
C THR A 263 -22.33 -1.29 -23.71
N ASP A 264 -21.13 -1.85 -23.87
CA ASP A 264 -20.63 -2.94 -23.00
C ASP A 264 -20.45 -2.44 -21.56
N ASP A 265 -19.95 -1.22 -21.42
CA ASP A 265 -19.77 -0.54 -20.14
C ASP A 265 -21.11 -0.21 -19.47
N GLN A 266 -22.11 0.20 -20.26
CA GLN A 266 -23.49 0.39 -19.79
C GLN A 266 -24.09 -0.93 -19.29
N VAL A 267 -23.98 -2.02 -20.06
CA VAL A 267 -24.52 -3.34 -19.70
C VAL A 267 -23.85 -3.86 -18.42
N ALA A 268 -22.51 -3.84 -18.35
CA ALA A 268 -21.77 -4.28 -17.17
C ALA A 268 -22.17 -3.49 -15.91
N SER A 269 -22.40 -2.18 -16.06
CA SER A 269 -22.85 -1.32 -14.98
C SER A 269 -24.25 -1.70 -14.47
N LEU A 270 -25.19 -1.94 -15.39
CA LEU A 270 -26.56 -2.37 -15.03
C LEU A 270 -26.56 -3.74 -14.37
N GLU A 271 -25.82 -4.71 -14.92
CA GLU A 271 -25.67 -6.04 -14.33
C GLU A 271 -25.11 -5.97 -12.90
N ARG A 272 -24.10 -5.12 -12.68
CA ARG A 272 -23.53 -4.87 -11.34
C ARG A 272 -24.58 -4.31 -10.37
N GLY A 273 -25.37 -3.34 -10.82
CA GLY A 273 -26.47 -2.75 -10.04
C GLY A 273 -27.52 -3.78 -9.66
N ILE A 274 -28.02 -4.55 -10.63
CA ILE A 274 -29.00 -5.63 -10.44
C ILE A 274 -28.46 -6.67 -9.45
N GLN A 275 -27.25 -7.16 -9.68
CA GLN A 275 -26.64 -8.19 -8.83
C GLN A 275 -26.53 -7.71 -7.38
N THR A 276 -26.08 -6.46 -7.18
CA THR A 276 -25.95 -5.85 -5.86
C THR A 276 -27.29 -5.83 -5.11
N VAL A 277 -28.33 -5.29 -5.75
CA VAL A 277 -29.66 -5.15 -5.14
C VAL A 277 -30.29 -6.52 -4.90
N GLN A 278 -30.18 -7.43 -5.87
CA GLN A 278 -30.68 -8.79 -5.75
C GLN A 278 -30.02 -9.52 -4.59
N SER A 279 -28.69 -9.52 -4.48
CA SER A 279 -27.99 -10.20 -3.38
C SER A 279 -28.39 -9.65 -2.00
N SER A 280 -28.58 -8.34 -1.87
CA SER A 280 -29.05 -7.73 -0.63
C SER A 280 -30.49 -8.15 -0.28
N PHE A 281 -31.40 -8.08 -1.26
CA PHE A 281 -32.79 -8.50 -1.07
C PHE A 281 -32.91 -10.00 -0.74
N GLU A 282 -32.10 -10.85 -1.38
CA GLU A 282 -32.10 -12.29 -1.09
C GLU A 282 -31.60 -12.59 0.33
N ALA A 283 -30.59 -11.86 0.80
CA ALA A 283 -30.04 -12.00 2.13
C ALA A 283 -31.00 -11.51 3.24
N ARG A 284 -31.73 -10.42 3.00
CA ARG A 284 -32.60 -9.77 4.00
C ARG A 284 -34.06 -10.19 3.94
N VAL A 285 -34.58 -10.41 2.74
CA VAL A 285 -36.00 -10.68 2.51
C VAL A 285 -36.22 -12.14 2.13
N SER A 286 -35.84 -12.56 0.92
CA SER A 286 -36.10 -13.92 0.46
C SER A 286 -35.25 -14.32 -0.76
N PRO A 287 -34.61 -15.51 -0.73
CA PRO A 287 -33.94 -16.08 -1.90
C PRO A 287 -34.90 -16.80 -2.87
N ASP A 288 -36.19 -16.89 -2.55
CA ASP A 288 -37.16 -17.65 -3.35
C ASP A 288 -37.29 -17.09 -4.79
N PRO A 289 -37.04 -17.90 -5.84
CA PRO A 289 -37.23 -17.48 -7.22
C PRO A 289 -38.67 -17.01 -7.55
N ALA A 290 -39.67 -17.47 -6.79
CA ALA A 290 -41.06 -17.03 -6.95
C ALA A 290 -41.25 -15.53 -6.62
N CYS A 291 -40.30 -14.91 -5.92
CA CYS A 291 -40.31 -13.47 -5.67
C CYS A 291 -40.10 -12.63 -6.94
N ILE A 292 -39.62 -13.22 -8.04
CA ILE A 292 -39.27 -12.49 -9.26
C ILE A 292 -40.54 -12.14 -10.03
N ILE A 293 -40.78 -10.84 -10.23
CA ILE A 293 -41.87 -10.33 -11.06
C ILE A 293 -41.29 -9.95 -12.42
N LYS A 294 -41.94 -10.36 -13.50
CA LYS A 294 -41.52 -10.01 -14.86
C LYS A 294 -41.67 -8.49 -15.06
N THR A 295 -40.60 -7.84 -15.47
CA THR A 295 -40.58 -6.38 -15.74
C THR A 295 -40.30 -6.07 -17.21
N GLY A 296 -40.35 -4.78 -17.54
CA GLY A 296 -39.90 -4.20 -18.79
C GLY A 296 -39.33 -2.80 -18.54
N VAL A 297 -38.59 -2.26 -19.49
CA VAL A 297 -37.95 -0.93 -19.39
C VAL A 297 -39.00 0.14 -19.01
N PRO A 298 -38.71 1.01 -18.03
CA PRO A 298 -37.41 1.22 -17.37
C PRO A 298 -37.13 0.32 -16.15
N GLU A 299 -38.10 -0.49 -15.71
CA GLU A 299 -37.92 -1.44 -14.60
C GLU A 299 -37.11 -2.66 -15.07
N ILE A 300 -35.86 -2.76 -14.63
CA ILE A 300 -34.94 -3.84 -15.01
C ILE A 300 -34.90 -4.98 -13.98
N LEU A 301 -35.38 -4.73 -12.77
CA LEU A 301 -35.60 -5.75 -11.73
C LEU A 301 -36.82 -5.37 -10.91
N ARG A 302 -37.70 -6.34 -10.63
CA ARG A 302 -38.73 -6.23 -9.59
C ARG A 302 -38.81 -7.53 -8.82
N ARG A 303 -38.79 -7.41 -7.50
CA ARG A 303 -39.05 -8.54 -6.60
C ARG A 303 -40.05 -8.19 -5.53
N GLU A 304 -40.92 -9.14 -5.21
CA GLU A 304 -41.96 -9.00 -4.20
C GLU A 304 -42.06 -10.27 -3.36
N CYS A 305 -41.78 -10.15 -2.06
CA CYS A 305 -41.85 -11.27 -1.13
C CYS A 305 -41.93 -10.78 0.31
N LYS A 306 -42.60 -11.56 1.17
CA LYS A 306 -42.69 -11.31 2.62
C LYS A 306 -43.10 -9.87 2.97
N GLY A 307 -44.04 -9.30 2.20
CA GLY A 307 -44.50 -7.93 2.43
C GLY A 307 -43.51 -6.84 2.03
N MET A 308 -42.46 -7.16 1.28
CA MET A 308 -41.49 -6.20 0.76
C MET A 308 -41.43 -6.24 -0.75
N ARG A 309 -41.27 -5.07 -1.37
CA ARG A 309 -41.01 -4.89 -2.79
C ARG A 309 -39.70 -4.15 -3.00
N VAL A 310 -38.90 -4.60 -3.95
CA VAL A 310 -37.77 -3.84 -4.50
C VAL A 310 -37.92 -3.68 -6.01
N VAL A 311 -37.64 -2.48 -6.52
CA VAL A 311 -37.63 -2.15 -7.95
C VAL A 311 -36.31 -1.49 -8.29
N VAL A 312 -35.65 -1.94 -9.36
CA VAL A 312 -34.47 -1.28 -9.93
C VAL A 312 -34.85 -0.66 -11.26
N ILE A 313 -34.60 0.64 -11.37
CA ILE A 313 -34.94 1.45 -12.54
C ILE A 313 -33.62 1.89 -13.18
N ALA A 314 -33.41 1.50 -14.43
CA ALA A 314 -32.27 1.94 -15.22
C ALA A 314 -32.61 3.21 -15.99
N SER A 315 -31.73 4.20 -15.90
CA SER A 315 -31.81 5.37 -16.75
C SER A 315 -31.27 5.06 -18.15
N THR A 316 -32.09 5.25 -19.19
CA THR A 316 -31.66 5.15 -20.60
C THR A 316 -31.25 6.50 -21.19
N GLU A 317 -31.55 7.60 -20.50
CA GLU A 317 -31.31 8.96 -20.97
C GLU A 317 -30.32 9.69 -20.04
N PRO A 318 -29.39 10.51 -20.56
CA PRO A 318 -28.36 11.16 -19.75
C PRO A 318 -28.86 12.03 -18.59
N LYS A 319 -30.14 12.47 -18.62
CA LYS A 319 -30.75 13.31 -17.59
C LYS A 319 -31.57 12.53 -16.57
N TRP A 320 -31.80 11.24 -16.79
CA TRP A 320 -32.60 10.42 -15.90
C TRP A 320 -31.70 9.78 -14.84
N LEU A 321 -32.25 9.59 -13.65
CA LEU A 321 -31.55 9.02 -12.52
C LEU A 321 -31.72 7.49 -12.52
N ASP A 322 -30.63 6.78 -12.29
CA ASP A 322 -30.71 5.38 -11.87
C ASP A 322 -31.36 5.36 -10.49
N ALA A 323 -32.26 4.41 -10.24
CA ALA A 323 -32.95 4.34 -8.97
C ALA A 323 -33.16 2.91 -8.46
N ILE A 324 -33.20 2.81 -7.14
CA ILE A 324 -33.59 1.62 -6.40
C ILE A 324 -34.72 2.04 -5.46
N GLU A 325 -35.90 1.47 -5.63
CA GLU A 325 -37.04 1.70 -4.75
C GLU A 325 -37.28 0.49 -3.86
N PHE A 326 -37.53 0.74 -2.58
CA PHE A 326 -38.02 -0.26 -1.64
C PHE A 326 -39.36 0.19 -1.07
N ALA A 327 -40.31 -0.72 -0.92
CA ALA A 327 -41.61 -0.43 -0.34
C ALA A 327 -42.13 -1.59 0.51
N ALA A 328 -42.72 -1.26 1.65
CA ALA A 328 -43.53 -2.22 2.39
C ALA A 328 -44.87 -2.39 1.67
N LEU A 329 -45.21 -3.63 1.35
CA LEU A 329 -46.52 -3.99 0.85
C LEU A 329 -47.47 -4.08 2.04
N ALA A 330 -48.69 -3.57 1.89
CA ALA A 330 -49.72 -3.74 2.91
C ALA A 330 -49.88 -5.24 3.22
N PRO A 331 -50.04 -5.63 4.51
CA PRO A 331 -50.39 -7.01 4.82
C PRO A 331 -51.69 -7.36 4.06
N PRO A 332 -51.77 -8.56 3.48
CA PRO A 332 -52.94 -8.99 2.70
C PRO A 332 -54.23 -9.02 3.51
#